data_AF-X1RBB9-F1
#
_entry.id   AF-X1RBB9-F1
#
_cell.length_a   1.000
_cell.length_b   1.000
_cell.length_c   1.000
_cell.angle_alpha   90.00
_cell.angle_beta   90.00
_cell.angle_gamma   90.00
#
_symmetry.space_group_name_H-M   'P 1'
#
loop_
_entity.id
_entity.type
_entity.pdbx_description
1 polymer ?
#
loop_
_entity_poly.entity_id
_entity_poly.type
_entity_poly.pdbx_seq_one_letter_code
_entity_poly.pdbx_strand_id
1 'polypeptide(L)'
;MLQLYHVRNGKARPLTPDTVAEVGDSILLAHRDEEPPFVIQNQDLNLHILVISPIGTIVDSENINLSDTGPRKMYSFPILPSLYSGAYIFQIDGDLSIRNQVFIKTEKRLINYMLLYYGVNFLNPN
;
A
#
# COMPACT_ATOMS: atom_id res chain seq x y z
N MET A 1 7.60 16.20 3.46
CA MET A 1 7.64 14.82 4.00
C MET A 1 6.63 13.97 3.25
N LEU A 2 6.98 12.76 2.82
CA LEU A 2 6.06 11.83 2.18
C LEU A 2 5.13 11.15 3.20
N GLN A 3 3.89 10.89 2.80
CA GLN A 3 2.87 10.28 3.63
C GLN A 3 1.86 9.49 2.78
N LEU A 4 1.35 8.40 3.34
CA LEU A 4 0.24 7.65 2.76
C LEU A 4 -1.11 8.29 3.13
N TYR A 5 -1.99 8.36 2.14
CA TYR A 5 -3.34 8.89 2.24
C TYR A 5 -4.35 7.83 1.83
N HIS A 6 -5.45 7.75 2.58
CA HIS A 6 -6.67 7.07 2.16
C HIS A 6 -7.53 8.04 1.36
N VAL A 7 -7.87 7.68 0.13
CA VAL A 7 -8.72 8.46 -0.76
C VAL A 7 -10.05 7.76 -0.93
N ARG A 8 -11.12 8.42 -0.49
CA ARG A 8 -12.50 7.95 -0.61
C ARG A 8 -13.38 9.06 -1.16
N ASN A 9 -14.18 8.76 -2.19
CA ASN A 9 -15.07 9.73 -2.85
C ASN A 9 -14.35 11.05 -3.23
N GLY A 10 -13.13 10.94 -3.74
CA GLY A 10 -12.31 12.08 -4.16
C GLY A 10 -11.69 12.90 -3.02
N LYS A 11 -11.85 12.50 -1.75
CA LYS A 11 -11.24 13.18 -0.60
C LYS A 11 -10.08 12.36 -0.05
N ALA A 12 -8.90 12.96 0.01
CA ALA A 12 -7.70 12.37 0.60
C ALA A 12 -7.60 12.70 2.10
N ARG A 13 -7.30 11.69 2.92
CA ARG A 13 -7.04 11.84 4.36
C ARG A 13 -5.78 11.08 4.74
N PRO A 14 -4.94 11.61 5.65
CA PRO A 14 -3.82 10.86 6.21
C PRO A 14 -4.23 9.46 6.67
N LEU A 15 -3.43 8.46 6.32
CA LEU A 15 -3.68 7.09 6.73
C LEU A 15 -3.46 6.94 8.24
N THR A 16 -4.43 6.38 8.95
CA THR A 16 -4.37 6.10 10.39
C THR A 16 -4.39 4.59 10.66
N PRO A 17 -3.94 4.11 11.84
CA PRO A 17 -3.97 2.68 12.18
C PRO A 17 -5.36 2.05 12.12
N ASP A 18 -6.41 2.84 12.39
CA ASP A 18 -7.81 2.40 12.37
C ASP A 18 -8.46 2.48 10.99
N THR A 19 -7.70 2.85 9.95
CA THR A 19 -8.24 2.99 8.59
C THR A 19 -8.62 1.63 8.01
N VAL A 20 -9.91 1.50 7.68
CA VAL A 20 -10.46 0.39 6.89
C VAL A 20 -10.80 0.91 5.50
N ALA A 21 -10.11 0.39 4.49
CA ALA A 21 -10.36 0.72 3.09
C ALA A 21 -11.32 -0.30 2.45
N GLU A 22 -12.24 0.19 1.64
CA GLU A 22 -13.28 -0.60 0.96
C GLU A 22 -13.10 -0.54 -0.56
N VAL A 23 -13.79 -1.43 -1.28
CA VAL A 23 -13.80 -1.42 -2.76
C VAL A 23 -14.21 -0.04 -3.29
N GLY A 24 -13.43 0.49 -4.22
CA GLY A 24 -13.62 1.84 -4.78
C GLY A 24 -12.80 2.93 -4.08
N ASP A 25 -12.20 2.64 -2.93
CA ASP A 25 -11.19 3.49 -2.32
C ASP A 25 -9.83 3.35 -3.01
N SER A 26 -8.88 4.21 -2.69
CA SER A 26 -7.48 4.05 -3.06
C SER A 26 -6.54 4.50 -1.95
N ILE A 27 -5.33 3.92 -1.94
CA ILE A 27 -4.22 4.37 -1.08
C ILE A 27 -3.22 5.11 -1.95
N LEU A 28 -2.89 6.35 -1.58
CA LEU A 28 -2.04 7.26 -2.34
C LEU A 28 -0.79 7.59 -1.53
N LEU A 29 0.40 7.51 -2.14
CA LEU A 29 1.61 8.15 -1.58
C LEU A 29 1.71 9.57 -2.13
N ALA A 30 1.73 10.55 -1.23
CA ALA A 30 1.82 11.97 -1.58
C ALA A 30 2.65 12.76 -0.56
N HIS A 31 2.98 14.01 -0.91
CA HIS A 31 3.70 14.92 -0.02
C HIS A 31 2.74 15.61 0.97
N ARG A 32 3.20 15.82 2.21
CA ARG A 32 2.37 16.26 3.36
C ARG A 32 1.80 17.68 3.26
N ASP A 33 2.47 18.60 2.56
CA ASP A 33 2.12 20.03 2.55
C ASP A 33 2.11 20.60 1.12
N GLU A 34 1.05 21.35 0.80
CA GLU A 34 0.96 22.30 -0.31
C GLU A 34 1.18 23.73 0.23
N GLU A 35 2.19 24.45 -0.26
CA GLU A 35 2.13 25.87 -0.65
C GLU A 35 3.23 26.16 -1.69
N PRO A 36 2.95 26.96 -2.76
CA PRO A 36 3.92 27.33 -3.80
C PRO A 36 4.76 28.58 -3.41
N PRO A 37 5.88 28.90 -4.08
CA PRO A 37 6.41 28.29 -5.30
C PRO A 37 7.56 27.31 -5.06
N PHE A 38 7.53 26.25 -5.86
CA PHE A 38 8.46 25.14 -5.91
C PHE A 38 9.93 25.59 -6.01
N VAL A 39 10.62 25.51 -4.88
CA VAL A 39 12.00 25.00 -4.85
C VAL A 39 11.95 23.72 -4.02
N ILE A 40 11.31 22.68 -4.56
CA ILE A 40 11.74 21.34 -4.18
C ILE A 40 13.15 21.28 -4.76
N GLN A 41 14.17 21.45 -3.91
CA GLN A 41 15.50 21.00 -4.27
C GLN A 41 15.31 19.60 -4.85
N ASN A 42 15.68 19.39 -6.11
CA ASN A 42 15.63 18.09 -6.77
C ASN A 42 16.34 17.09 -5.84
N GLN A 43 15.57 16.43 -4.98
CA GLN A 43 16.06 15.36 -4.15
C GLN A 43 15.83 14.15 -5.03
N ASP A 44 16.92 13.65 -5.62
CA ASP A 44 16.99 12.36 -6.32
C ASP A 44 16.72 11.26 -5.29
N LEU A 45 15.46 11.13 -4.87
CA LEU A 45 15.02 10.08 -3.96
C LEU A 45 14.54 8.91 -4.80
N ASN A 46 15.21 7.78 -4.60
CA ASN A 46 14.84 6.51 -5.17
C ASN A 46 14.02 5.74 -4.15
N LEU A 47 12.76 5.49 -4.50
CA LEU A 47 11.81 4.80 -3.64
C LEU A 47 11.35 3.51 -4.31
N HIS A 48 11.30 2.44 -3.53
CA HIS A 48 10.72 1.18 -3.94
C HIS A 48 9.49 0.91 -3.09
N ILE A 49 8.32 0.92 -3.72
CA ILE A 49 7.03 0.69 -3.08
C ILE A 49 6.66 -0.76 -3.24
N LEU A 50 6.21 -1.37 -2.15
CA LEU A 50 5.76 -2.75 -2.07
C LEU A 50 4.40 -2.80 -1.37
N VAL A 51 3.43 -3.46 -2.01
CA VAL A 51 2.14 -3.79 -1.39
C VAL A 51 2.09 -5.28 -1.14
N ILE A 52 2.11 -5.66 0.13
CA ILE A 52 2.13 -7.05 0.58
C ILE A 52 0.72 -7.43 1.05
N SER A 53 0.19 -8.51 0.51
CA SER A 53 -1.14 -9.03 0.83
C SER A 53 -1.20 -9.71 2.19
N PRO A 54 -2.41 -10.03 2.70
CA PRO A 54 -2.56 -10.72 3.98
C PRO A 54 -2.00 -12.15 3.99
N ILE A 55 -1.71 -12.73 2.82
CA ILE A 55 -1.03 -14.03 2.70
C ILE A 55 0.49 -13.89 2.49
N GLY A 56 1.04 -12.69 2.60
CA GLY A 56 2.48 -12.44 2.51
C GLY A 56 3.02 -12.33 1.08
N THR A 57 2.17 -12.33 0.05
CA THR A 57 2.60 -12.15 -1.34
C THR A 57 2.63 -10.67 -1.72
N ILE A 58 3.64 -10.23 -2.48
CA ILE A 58 3.64 -8.90 -3.09
C ILE A 58 2.60 -8.90 -4.21
N VAL A 59 1.62 -8.01 -4.11
CA VAL A 59 0.53 -7.87 -5.11
C VAL A 59 0.69 -6.65 -5.99
N ASP A 60 1.54 -5.71 -5.59
CA ASP A 60 1.93 -4.56 -6.39
C ASP A 60 3.32 -4.07 -5.97
N SER A 61 4.07 -3.53 -6.93
CA SER A 61 5.41 -3.01 -6.71
C SER A 61 5.78 -1.94 -7.74
N GLU A 62 6.35 -0.83 -7.29
CA GLU A 62 6.76 0.26 -8.19
C GLU A 62 8.07 0.90 -7.72
N ASN A 63 8.94 1.24 -8.68
CA ASN A 63 10.14 2.03 -8.42
C ASN A 63 9.90 3.46 -8.89
N ILE A 64 10.11 4.42 -8.00
CA ILE A 64 9.83 5.83 -8.26
C ILE A 64 11.10 6.61 -8.02
N ASN A 65 11.48 7.39 -9.04
CA ASN A 65 12.44 8.45 -8.90
C ASN A 65 11.72 9.80 -8.88
N LEU A 66 11.82 10.52 -7.77
CA LEU A 66 11.12 11.79 -7.58
C LEU A 66 11.61 12.90 -8.51
N SER A 67 12.82 12.78 -9.09
CA SER A 67 13.31 13.70 -10.11
C SER A 67 12.43 13.70 -11.36
N ASP A 68 11.81 12.55 -11.67
CA ASP A 68 11.18 12.30 -12.98
C ASP A 68 9.65 12.42 -12.92
N THR A 69 9.03 12.05 -11.79
CA THR A 69 7.56 11.97 -11.68
C THR A 69 6.88 13.28 -11.26
N GLY A 70 7.65 14.26 -10.79
CA GLY A 70 7.10 15.43 -10.13
C GLY A 70 6.28 15.07 -8.86
N PRO A 71 5.80 16.08 -8.11
CA PRO A 71 5.23 15.86 -6.78
C PRO A 71 3.77 15.37 -6.79
N ARG A 72 3.08 15.39 -7.94
CA ARG A 72 1.60 15.39 -7.96
C ARG A 72 0.91 14.03 -8.08
N LYS A 73 1.59 12.94 -8.38
CA LYS A 73 1.06 11.56 -8.30
C LYS A 73 2.25 10.60 -8.24
N MET A 74 2.74 10.28 -7.04
CA MET A 74 3.88 9.36 -6.94
C MET A 74 3.40 7.92 -7.08
N TYR A 75 2.36 7.52 -6.35
CA TYR A 75 1.86 6.15 -6.38
C TYR A 75 0.41 6.08 -5.94
N SER A 76 -0.39 5.23 -6.60
CA SER A 76 -1.79 5.01 -6.26
C SER A 76 -2.15 3.53 -6.36
N PHE A 77 -2.59 2.96 -5.25
CA PHE A 77 -3.10 1.59 -5.19
C PHE A 77 -4.64 1.58 -5.09
N PRO A 78 -5.37 1.22 -6.16
CA PRO A 78 -6.83 1.12 -6.13
C PRO A 78 -7.29 -0.14 -5.41
N ILE A 79 -8.32 -0.03 -4.55
CA ILE A 79 -8.92 -1.17 -3.88
C ILE A 79 -9.92 -1.86 -4.81
N LEU A 80 -9.48 -2.96 -5.41
CA LEU A 80 -10.26 -3.74 -6.38
C LEU A 80 -11.02 -4.91 -5.71
N PRO A 81 -12.17 -5.34 -6.27
CA PRO A 81 -12.92 -6.50 -5.76
C PRO A 81 -12.12 -7.82 -5.73
N SER A 82 -11.09 -7.94 -6.56
CA SER A 82 -10.24 -9.13 -6.69
C SER A 82 -9.27 -9.33 -5.53
N LEU A 83 -9.02 -8.29 -4.73
CA LEU A 83 -8.15 -8.32 -3.56
C LEU A 83 -8.78 -9.16 -2.45
N TYR A 84 -7.96 -9.86 -1.68
CA TYR A 84 -8.43 -10.55 -0.48
C TYR A 84 -8.77 -9.55 0.62
N SER A 85 -9.78 -9.83 1.44
CA SER A 85 -10.01 -9.08 2.67
C SER A 85 -8.96 -9.46 3.71
N GLY A 86 -8.39 -8.46 4.40
CA GLY A 86 -7.41 -8.65 5.46
C GLY A 86 -6.46 -7.46 5.63
N ALA A 87 -5.41 -7.65 6.42
CA ALA A 87 -4.37 -6.65 6.64
C ALA A 87 -3.33 -6.69 5.51
N TYR A 88 -3.17 -5.57 4.81
CA TYR A 88 -2.11 -5.35 3.83
C TYR A 88 -1.01 -4.50 4.46
N ILE A 89 0.21 -4.68 3.98
CA ILE A 89 1.36 -3.89 4.39
C ILE A 89 1.80 -3.07 3.19
N PHE A 90 1.81 -1.76 3.34
CA PHE A 90 2.42 -0.80 2.43
C PHE A 90 3.81 -0.50 2.96
N GLN A 91 4.82 -0.96 2.24
CA GLN A 91 6.23 -0.78 2.56
C GLN A 91 6.87 0.09 1.49
N ILE A 92 7.61 1.10 1.91
CA ILE A 92 8.36 2.01 1.05
C ILE A 92 9.80 1.93 1.55
N ASP A 93 10.69 1.44 0.69
CA ASP A 93 12.11 1.29 0.97
C ASP A 93 12.93 2.20 0.04
N GLY A 94 14.21 2.40 0.36
CA GLY A 94 15.14 3.24 -0.40
C GLY A 94 15.77 4.30 0.49
N ASP A 95 15.78 5.55 0.03
CA ASP A 95 16.29 6.68 0.82
C ASP A 95 15.41 7.03 2.04
N LEU A 96 14.17 6.51 2.06
CA LEU A 96 13.24 6.57 3.18
C LEU A 96 12.66 5.17 3.43
N SER A 97 12.40 4.87 4.71
CA SER A 97 11.76 3.63 5.13
C SER A 97 10.43 3.95 5.82
N ILE A 98 9.31 3.61 5.18
CA ILE A 98 7.95 3.75 5.73
C ILE A 98 7.26 2.39 5.66
N ARG A 99 6.57 2.01 6.74
CA ARG A 99 5.79 0.77 6.78
C ARG A 99 4.48 1.00 7.48
N ASN A 100 3.38 0.89 6.75
CA ASN A 100 2.03 1.08 7.27
C ASN A 100 1.17 -0.16 7.00
N GLN A 101 0.39 -0.55 8.00
CA GLN A 101 -0.64 -1.57 7.84
C GLN A 101 -1.98 -0.89 7.50
N VAL A 102 -2.71 -1.48 6.55
CA VAL A 102 -4.05 -1.03 6.16
C VAL A 102 -4.97 -2.24 6.10
N PHE A 103 -6.13 -2.17 6.75
CA PHE A 103 -7.12 -3.22 6.62
C PHE A 103 -7.98 -2.98 5.37
N ILE A 104 -8.01 -3.93 4.45
CA ILE A 104 -8.81 -3.88 3.24
C ILE A 104 -9.99 -4.85 3.39
N LYS A 105 -11.20 -4.34 3.12
CA LYS A 105 -12.44 -5.11 3.17
C LYS A 105 -12.99 -5.33 1.76
N THR A 106 -13.03 -6.59 1.36
CA THR A 106 -13.65 -7.07 0.11
C THR A 106 -14.54 -8.28 0.39
N GLU A 107 -15.29 -8.72 -0.61
CA GLU A 107 -16.08 -9.96 -0.52
C GLU A 107 -15.19 -11.21 -0.53
N LYS A 108 -14.00 -11.13 -1.14
CA LYS A 108 -13.07 -12.24 -1.27
C LYS A 108 -12.34 -12.48 0.05
N ARG A 109 -12.86 -13.38 0.88
CA ARG A 109 -12.23 -13.74 2.16
C ARG A 109 -11.18 -14.82 1.96
N LEU A 110 -10.11 -14.73 2.73
CA LEU A 110 -9.23 -15.88 2.92
C LEU A 110 -10.01 -16.94 3.69
N ILE A 111 -10.25 -18.07 3.02
CA ILE A 111 -10.79 -19.24 3.70
C ILE A 111 -9.64 -19.78 4.56
N ASN A 112 -9.71 -19.60 5.88
CA ASN A 112 -8.77 -20.11 6.89
C ASN A 112 -8.43 -21.62 6.76
N TYR A 113 -9.16 -22.37 5.91
CA TYR A 113 -9.03 -23.80 5.74
C TYR A 113 -7.80 -24.25 4.93
N MET A 114 -7.29 -23.48 3.96
CA MET A 114 -6.15 -23.95 3.13
C MET A 114 -4.77 -23.78 3.78
N LEU A 115 -4.58 -22.80 4.67
CA LEU A 115 -3.33 -22.67 5.44
C LEU A 115 -3.15 -23.84 6.43
N LEU A 116 -4.26 -24.34 7.01
CA LEU A 116 -4.24 -25.53 7.85
C LEU A 116 -4.11 -26.83 7.04
N TYR A 117 -4.76 -26.96 5.88
CA TYR A 117 -4.70 -28.21 5.10
C TYR A 117 -3.34 -28.47 4.45
N TYR A 118 -2.66 -27.43 3.93
CA TYR A 118 -1.32 -27.60 3.35
C TYR A 118 -0.23 -27.62 4.42
N GLY A 119 -0.39 -26.93 5.55
CA GLY A 119 0.56 -27.02 6.67
C GLY A 119 0.60 -28.42 7.30
N VAL A 120 -0.54 -29.11 7.40
CA VAL A 120 -0.62 -30.46 7.97
C VAL A 120 -0.11 -31.54 7.01
N ASN A 121 -0.38 -31.44 5.69
CA ASN A 121 0.11 -32.43 4.72
C ASN A 121 1.63 -32.36 4.47
N PHE A 122 2.28 -31.21 4.70
CA PHE A 122 3.76 -31.12 4.64
C PHE A 122 4.46 -31.56 5.93
N LEU A 123 3.80 -31.44 7.08
CA LEU A 123 4.35 -31.85 8.38
C LEU A 123 4.08 -33.31 8.75
N ASN A 124 3.25 -34.02 7.97
CA ASN A 124 3.06 -35.45 8.13
C ASN A 124 2.77 -36.13 6.77
N PRO A 125 3.78 -36.41 5.95
CA PRO A 125 3.62 -37.21 4.73
C PRO A 125 3.56 -38.74 5.00
N ASN A 126 3.09 -39.16 6.18
CA ASN A 126 2.99 -40.56 6.60
C ASN A 126 1.55 -40.96 6.93
#